data_AF-A0A7W0YG90-F1
#
_entry.id   AF-A0A7W0YG90-F1
#
_cell.length_a   1.000
_cell.length_b   1.000
_cell.length_c   1.000
_cell.angle_alpha   90.00
_cell.angle_beta   90.00
_cell.angle_gamma   90.00
#
_symmetry.space_group_name_H-M   'P 1'
#
loop_
_entity.id
_entity.type
_entity.pdbx_description
1 polymer ?
#
loop_
_entity_poly.entity_id
_entity_poly.type
_entity_poly.pdbx_seq_one_letter_code
_entity_poly.pdbx_strand_id
1 'polypeptide(L)'
;MGARTVLVRALLVSFVVVGVVGTPAPSGASQAPDSEASAALSSPDRIQRAIASGALTRERGYLYIAYALLAPDRLPRIYRSDVPFHGTVWLLELRRVVQTLPAGPERTELERLLTPDPGSFCDVLSPTPLPDQIQSAHFHIEYDATLIGGNSGLTIQDYIDSLEGSWTTEIDSFGWAAPPVFEVPPPGGKYHVRIEPTMAPVLYGFVSSSGKYAGPVGNNPNTAWNDQDADASCMGLNNDYSNFPGTPQRALDATTAHEFNHSIQFGYGALSGANAPDSVFVEGGATWMEDEVYDYANDNYNYLWPVFENDMGEYEDSPYPYWITWRGLTERYGAGNSGGGEDVMQRFWEITSRNEGSNLEAMNAALAPEGTTLAAAYHAYAVAVKFNRACGGGYVYPYCFEEGPQYVNGDGVQPGAGETQPHGTIESEGGSFSGSIPDNYSLNWVVIPETGPYRVTLTNTSTGGALKGSLICDTGRGLRVRALRAVVGAGESTSRRMFRGTCVSAVAVITNQAQTAPNPPSSVSRAYALSTTAV
;
A
#
# COMPACT_ATOMS: atom_id res chain seq x y z
N MET A 1 -64.37 -44.10 -45.35
CA MET A 1 -65.19 -45.05 -44.58
C MET A 1 -64.30 -46.23 -44.18
N GLY A 2 -64.37 -46.67 -42.92
CA GLY A 2 -63.66 -47.85 -42.37
C GLY A 2 -62.34 -47.49 -41.67
N ALA A 3 -62.33 -47.12 -40.39
CA ALA A 3 -62.30 -47.99 -39.20
C ALA A 3 -61.01 -48.85 -39.12
N ARG A 4 -60.00 -48.40 -38.36
CA ARG A 4 -59.64 -48.86 -36.99
C ARG A 4 -59.59 -50.38 -36.84
N THR A 5 -58.40 -50.93 -36.59
CA THR A 5 -58.15 -51.82 -35.43
C THR A 5 -56.65 -51.81 -35.07
N VAL A 6 -56.38 -51.78 -33.76
CA VAL A 6 -55.08 -51.77 -33.08
C VAL A 6 -54.76 -53.17 -32.57
N LEU A 7 -53.50 -53.59 -32.58
CA LEU A 7 -52.79 -54.48 -31.63
C LEU A 7 -51.37 -54.72 -32.22
N VAL A 8 -50.25 -55.02 -31.53
CA VAL A 8 -49.72 -54.89 -30.16
C VAL A 8 -48.18 -55.09 -30.32
N ARG A 9 -47.45 -54.49 -29.37
CA ARG A 9 -45.99 -54.52 -29.08
C ARG A 9 -45.15 -55.72 -29.56
N ALA A 10 -43.94 -55.40 -30.07
CA ALA A 10 -42.69 -56.07 -29.71
C ALA A 10 -41.52 -55.07 -29.84
N LEU A 11 -40.71 -54.96 -28.79
CA LEU A 11 -39.52 -54.10 -28.73
C LEU A 11 -38.30 -54.89 -29.21
N LEU A 12 -37.60 -54.38 -30.22
CA LEU A 12 -36.30 -54.85 -30.69
C LEU A 12 -35.62 -53.65 -31.35
N VAL A 13 -34.52 -53.15 -30.78
CA VAL A 13 -33.63 -52.25 -31.51
C VAL A 13 -32.18 -52.65 -31.22
N SER A 14 -31.50 -53.02 -32.29
CA SER A 14 -30.06 -53.05 -32.43
C SER A 14 -29.69 -52.35 -33.75
N PHE A 15 -28.48 -51.77 -33.75
CA PHE A 15 -27.69 -51.21 -34.85
C PHE A 15 -28.07 -49.84 -35.41
N VAL A 16 -27.11 -48.88 -35.42
CA VAL A 16 -26.09 -48.74 -36.47
C VAL A 16 -24.79 -48.10 -35.90
N VAL A 17 -23.65 -48.61 -36.36
CA VAL A 17 -22.26 -48.17 -36.14
C VAL A 17 -21.81 -47.37 -37.37
N VAL A 18 -21.11 -46.23 -37.22
CA VAL A 18 -19.98 -45.81 -38.11
C VAL A 18 -19.00 -44.88 -37.38
N GLY A 19 -17.75 -45.36 -37.29
CA GLY A 19 -16.43 -44.70 -37.29
C GLY A 19 -16.22 -43.24 -36.86
N VAL A 20 -15.38 -43.05 -35.84
CA VAL A 20 -14.62 -41.80 -35.63
C VAL A 20 -13.13 -42.14 -35.56
N VAL A 21 -12.38 -41.50 -36.47
CA VAL A 21 -10.93 -41.42 -36.52
C VAL A 21 -10.44 -40.64 -35.31
N GLY A 22 -9.56 -41.24 -34.50
CA GLY A 22 -8.95 -40.57 -33.36
C GLY A 22 -8.01 -39.45 -33.81
N THR A 23 -8.36 -38.21 -33.46
CA THR A 23 -7.42 -37.10 -33.39
C THR A 23 -6.78 -37.07 -32.00
N PRO A 24 -5.47 -36.83 -31.87
CA PRO A 24 -4.85 -36.65 -30.57
C PRO A 24 -5.32 -35.32 -29.98
N ALA A 25 -5.81 -35.36 -28.74
CA ALA A 25 -6.18 -34.19 -27.96
C ALA A 25 -4.95 -33.27 -27.78
N PRO A 26 -5.11 -31.93 -27.86
CA PRO A 26 -4.06 -31.02 -27.47
C PRO A 26 -3.79 -31.17 -25.97
N SER A 27 -2.51 -31.39 -25.67
CA SER A 27 -1.93 -31.38 -24.32
C SER A 27 -2.37 -30.17 -23.53
N GLY A 28 -2.70 -30.42 -22.26
CA GLY A 28 -3.31 -29.47 -21.34
C GLY A 28 -2.59 -28.12 -21.28
N ALA A 29 -3.39 -27.06 -21.33
CA ALA A 29 -3.02 -25.79 -20.77
C ALA A 29 -2.64 -26.03 -19.29
N SER A 30 -1.40 -25.69 -18.93
CA SER A 30 -0.98 -25.60 -17.55
C SER A 30 -1.85 -24.55 -16.87
N GLN A 31 -2.83 -25.00 -16.07
CA GLN A 31 -3.43 -24.15 -15.06
C GLN A 31 -2.28 -23.64 -14.20
N ALA A 32 -2.15 -22.31 -14.16
CA ALA A 32 -1.33 -21.64 -13.16
C ALA A 32 -1.74 -22.20 -11.79
N PRO A 33 -0.79 -22.54 -10.92
CA PRO A 33 -1.13 -22.98 -9.58
C PRO A 33 -1.82 -21.80 -8.87
N ASP A 34 -3.14 -21.95 -8.65
CA ASP A 34 -3.88 -21.19 -7.64
C ASP A 34 -3.26 -21.54 -6.27
N SER A 35 -2.20 -20.84 -5.91
CA SER A 35 -1.64 -20.87 -4.56
C SER A 35 -1.20 -19.47 -4.13
N GLU A 36 -2.14 -18.53 -4.18
CA GLU A 36 -2.09 -17.39 -3.28
C GLU A 36 -2.90 -17.76 -2.04
N ALA A 37 -2.23 -17.88 -0.91
CA ALA A 37 -2.88 -17.50 0.34
C ALA A 37 -3.13 -15.99 0.24
N SER A 38 -4.18 -15.58 -0.50
CA SER A 38 -4.50 -14.16 -0.61
C SER A 38 -4.83 -13.69 0.79
N ALA A 39 -4.07 -12.73 1.31
CA ALA A 39 -4.45 -12.02 2.52
C ALA A 39 -5.94 -11.66 2.43
N ALA A 40 -6.69 -11.90 3.50
CA ALA A 40 -8.11 -11.64 3.46
C ALA A 40 -8.32 -10.14 3.20
N LEU A 41 -9.06 -9.79 2.14
CA LEU A 41 -9.30 -8.39 1.78
C LEU A 41 -10.28 -7.71 2.74
N SER A 42 -10.03 -6.44 3.05
CA SER A 42 -10.97 -5.56 3.76
C SER A 42 -12.28 -5.37 2.98
N SER A 43 -13.32 -4.84 3.64
CA SER A 43 -14.58 -4.53 2.95
C SER A 43 -14.37 -3.57 1.77
N PRO A 44 -13.71 -2.41 1.94
CA PRO A 44 -13.39 -1.53 0.81
C PRO A 44 -12.58 -2.21 -0.30
N ASP A 45 -11.55 -3.00 0.02
CA ASP A 45 -10.72 -3.66 -1.01
C ASP A 45 -11.51 -4.70 -1.82
N ARG A 46 -12.38 -5.47 -1.16
CA ARG A 46 -13.30 -6.38 -1.87
C ARG A 46 -14.22 -5.64 -2.83
N ILE A 47 -14.69 -4.46 -2.44
CA ILE A 47 -15.57 -3.62 -3.26
C ILE A 47 -14.79 -3.05 -4.44
N GLN A 48 -13.58 -2.52 -4.22
CA GLN A 48 -12.72 -2.02 -5.30
C GLN A 48 -12.38 -3.12 -6.31
N ARG A 49 -12.02 -4.31 -5.85
CA ARG A 49 -11.81 -5.48 -6.74
C ARG A 49 -13.06 -5.82 -7.55
N ALA A 50 -14.25 -5.69 -6.96
CA ALA A 50 -15.51 -5.91 -7.67
C ALA A 50 -15.82 -4.80 -8.69
N ILE A 51 -15.42 -3.54 -8.44
CA ILE A 51 -15.48 -2.46 -9.42
C ILE A 51 -14.52 -2.74 -10.58
N ALA A 52 -13.25 -3.04 -10.27
CA ALA A 52 -12.20 -3.30 -11.26
C ALA A 52 -12.52 -4.48 -12.19
N SER A 53 -13.12 -5.54 -11.65
CA SER A 53 -13.58 -6.71 -12.44
C SER A 53 -14.90 -6.49 -13.19
N GLY A 54 -15.55 -5.34 -13.02
CA GLY A 54 -16.86 -5.03 -13.61
C GLY A 54 -18.05 -5.76 -12.96
N ALA A 55 -17.85 -6.42 -11.82
CA ALA A 55 -18.90 -7.07 -11.04
C ALA A 55 -19.80 -6.06 -10.29
N LEU A 56 -19.29 -4.86 -10.00
CA LEU A 56 -20.03 -3.70 -9.51
C LEU A 56 -19.83 -2.51 -10.42
N THR A 57 -20.87 -1.68 -10.58
CA THR A 57 -20.69 -0.35 -11.16
C THR A 57 -19.97 0.54 -10.17
N ARG A 58 -19.27 1.56 -10.68
CA ARG A 58 -18.54 2.53 -9.87
C ARG A 58 -19.43 3.23 -8.84
N GLU A 59 -20.61 3.69 -9.25
CA GLU A 59 -21.60 4.38 -8.40
C GLU A 59 -22.03 3.48 -7.23
N ARG A 60 -22.35 2.22 -7.55
CA ARG A 60 -22.80 1.25 -6.55
C ARG A 60 -21.69 0.85 -5.60
N GLY A 61 -20.47 0.70 -6.12
CA GLY A 61 -19.28 0.41 -5.34
C GLY A 61 -19.00 1.50 -4.31
N TYR A 62 -18.97 2.77 -4.70
CA TYR A 62 -18.74 3.87 -3.76
C TYR A 62 -19.86 4.01 -2.71
N LEU A 63 -21.11 3.76 -3.08
CA LEU A 63 -22.18 3.66 -2.09
C LEU A 63 -21.94 2.53 -1.07
N TYR A 64 -21.41 1.39 -1.51
CA TYR A 64 -21.07 0.29 -0.60
C TYR A 64 -19.87 0.60 0.29
N ILE A 65 -18.86 1.33 -0.21
CA ILE A 65 -17.75 1.81 0.64
C ILE A 65 -18.30 2.76 1.71
N ALA A 66 -19.22 3.67 1.35
CA ALA A 66 -19.89 4.51 2.34
C ALA A 66 -20.70 3.71 3.37
N TYR A 67 -21.37 2.61 2.96
CA TYR A 67 -22.01 1.71 3.92
C TYR A 67 -20.99 0.99 4.81
N ALA A 68 -19.83 0.58 4.29
CA ALA A 68 -18.79 -0.06 5.11
C ALA A 68 -18.33 0.86 6.26
N LEU A 69 -18.25 2.16 6.01
CA LEU A 69 -17.88 3.17 7.00
C LEU A 69 -19.04 3.57 7.93
N LEU A 70 -20.22 3.88 7.35
CA LEU A 70 -21.27 4.65 8.03
C LEU A 70 -22.52 3.83 8.37
N ALA A 71 -22.71 2.69 7.72
CA ALA A 71 -23.87 1.84 7.94
C ALA A 71 -23.58 0.36 7.60
N PRO A 72 -22.69 -0.33 8.36
CA PRO A 72 -22.23 -1.67 8.01
C PRO A 72 -23.37 -2.70 7.85
N ASP A 73 -24.47 -2.51 8.58
CA ASP A 73 -25.68 -3.34 8.47
C ASP A 73 -26.38 -3.27 7.10
N ARG A 74 -26.10 -2.22 6.32
CA ARG A 74 -26.63 -2.03 4.95
C ARG A 74 -25.69 -2.57 3.88
N LEU A 75 -24.44 -2.87 4.20
CA LEU A 75 -23.48 -3.45 3.26
C LEU A 75 -23.92 -4.88 2.90
N PRO A 76 -24.00 -5.29 1.62
CA PRO A 76 -24.33 -6.67 1.28
C PRO A 76 -23.31 -7.66 1.85
N ARG A 77 -23.80 -8.82 2.34
CA ARG A 77 -22.96 -9.83 3.04
C ARG A 77 -21.73 -10.28 2.25
N ILE A 78 -21.81 -10.34 0.92
CA ILE A 78 -20.68 -10.72 0.05
C ILE A 78 -19.50 -9.74 0.12
N TYR A 79 -19.76 -8.47 0.47
CA TYR A 79 -18.74 -7.43 0.59
C TYR A 79 -18.37 -7.12 2.05
N ARG A 80 -19.02 -7.75 3.04
CA ARG A 80 -18.63 -7.63 4.45
C ARG A 80 -17.36 -8.43 4.71
N SER A 81 -16.43 -7.82 5.43
CA SER A 81 -15.18 -8.43 5.89
C SER A 81 -14.92 -8.00 7.33
N ASP A 82 -14.36 -8.92 8.10
CA ASP A 82 -13.90 -8.64 9.47
C ASP A 82 -12.43 -8.17 9.49
N VAL A 83 -11.83 -8.00 8.31
CA VAL A 83 -10.46 -7.50 8.15
C VAL A 83 -10.45 -6.00 8.40
N PRO A 84 -9.63 -5.52 9.35
CA PRO A 84 -9.53 -4.11 9.66
C PRO A 84 -9.01 -3.23 8.52
N PHE A 85 -9.34 -1.94 8.58
CA PHE A 85 -8.88 -0.91 7.62
C PHE A 85 -8.90 0.49 8.24
N HIS A 86 -8.23 1.47 7.62
CA HIS A 86 -8.22 2.88 8.02
C HIS A 86 -9.24 3.70 7.22
N GLY A 87 -9.79 4.74 7.83
CA GLY A 87 -10.92 5.49 7.25
C GLY A 87 -10.52 6.67 6.37
N THR A 88 -9.32 7.21 6.52
CA THR A 88 -8.92 8.51 5.98
C THR A 88 -9.00 8.58 4.46
N VAL A 89 -8.26 7.74 3.72
CA VAL A 89 -8.35 7.73 2.24
C VAL A 89 -9.76 7.45 1.73
N TRP A 90 -10.53 6.59 2.40
CA TRP A 90 -11.88 6.26 1.93
C TRP A 90 -12.84 7.43 2.11
N LEU A 91 -12.75 8.15 3.22
CA LEU A 91 -13.54 9.35 3.46
C LEU A 91 -13.17 10.47 2.47
N LEU A 92 -11.88 10.66 2.21
CA LEU A 92 -11.36 11.58 1.19
C LEU A 92 -11.87 11.22 -0.21
N GLU A 93 -11.73 9.97 -0.61
CA GLU A 93 -12.13 9.50 -1.94
C GLU A 93 -13.65 9.59 -2.11
N LEU A 94 -14.44 9.24 -1.09
CA LEU A 94 -15.91 9.40 -1.13
C LEU A 94 -16.31 10.88 -1.30
N ARG A 95 -15.65 11.80 -0.58
CA ARG A 95 -15.88 13.25 -0.68
C ARG A 95 -15.49 13.82 -2.06
N ARG A 96 -14.45 13.27 -2.69
CA ARG A 96 -14.03 13.63 -4.05
C ARG A 96 -15.01 13.07 -5.09
N VAL A 97 -15.31 11.79 -5.00
CA VAL A 97 -16.09 11.06 -6.01
C VAL A 97 -17.54 11.52 -6.02
N VAL A 98 -18.17 11.78 -4.88
CA VAL A 98 -19.58 12.22 -4.82
C VAL A 98 -19.83 13.50 -5.64
N GLN A 99 -18.83 14.38 -5.77
CA GLN A 99 -18.93 15.62 -6.55
C GLN A 99 -19.01 15.34 -8.06
N THR A 100 -18.40 14.25 -8.53
CA THR A 100 -18.23 13.92 -9.95
C THR A 100 -19.09 12.75 -10.44
N LEU A 101 -19.68 11.96 -9.53
CA LEU A 101 -20.55 10.85 -9.90
C LEU A 101 -21.76 11.33 -10.74
N PRO A 102 -22.23 10.52 -11.70
CA PRO A 102 -23.48 10.80 -12.41
C PRO A 102 -24.65 10.98 -11.45
N ALA A 103 -25.57 11.90 -11.77
CA ALA A 103 -26.80 12.06 -11.01
C ALA A 103 -27.63 10.78 -11.06
N GLY A 104 -28.01 10.27 -9.88
CA GLY A 104 -28.71 9.00 -9.75
C GLY A 104 -28.97 8.66 -8.28
N PRO A 105 -29.75 7.59 -8.00
CA PRO A 105 -30.13 7.24 -6.64
C PRO A 105 -28.93 6.89 -5.75
N GLU A 106 -27.87 6.29 -6.30
CA GLU A 106 -26.64 6.00 -5.57
C GLU A 106 -25.93 7.28 -5.13
N ARG A 107 -25.78 8.26 -6.04
CA ARG A 107 -25.19 9.56 -5.71
C ARG A 107 -26.03 10.30 -4.68
N THR A 108 -27.36 10.33 -4.83
CA THR A 108 -28.25 10.99 -3.86
C THR A 108 -28.15 10.38 -2.46
N GLU A 109 -28.09 9.06 -2.35
CA GLU A 109 -27.90 8.42 -1.05
C GLU A 109 -26.49 8.66 -0.50
N LEU A 110 -25.47 8.66 -1.36
CA LEU A 110 -24.11 8.99 -0.95
C LEU A 110 -23.99 10.43 -0.43
N GLU A 111 -24.57 11.41 -1.14
CA GLU A 111 -24.67 12.80 -0.69
C GLU A 111 -25.37 12.89 0.67
N ARG A 112 -26.46 12.14 0.87
CA ARG A 112 -27.18 12.09 2.15
C ARG A 112 -26.32 11.51 3.28
N LEU A 113 -25.53 10.48 3.01
CA LEU A 113 -24.65 9.84 4.00
C LEU A 113 -23.43 10.71 4.34
N LEU A 114 -22.90 11.44 3.37
CA LEU A 114 -21.70 12.28 3.52
C LEU A 114 -22.01 13.71 3.96
N THR A 115 -23.29 14.11 4.02
CA THR A 115 -23.69 15.42 4.54
C THR A 115 -23.56 15.37 6.06
N PRO A 116 -22.61 16.11 6.68
CA PRO A 116 -22.49 16.12 8.12
C PRO A 116 -23.72 16.77 8.75
N ASP A 117 -24.22 16.18 9.84
CA ASP A 117 -25.28 16.81 10.61
C ASP A 117 -24.79 18.19 11.13
N PRO A 118 -25.66 19.21 11.18
CA PRO A 118 -25.32 20.48 11.83
C PRO A 118 -24.93 20.22 13.30
N GLY A 119 -23.62 20.32 13.59
CA GLY A 119 -23.06 20.00 14.90
C GLY A 119 -22.23 18.72 14.98
N SER A 120 -21.99 18.03 13.85
CA SER A 120 -20.95 16.99 13.75
C SER A 120 -19.59 17.52 14.26
N PHE A 121 -18.92 16.69 15.06
CA PHE A 121 -17.72 17.12 15.78
C PHE A 121 -16.47 16.88 14.94
N CYS A 122 -16.31 15.65 14.43
CA CYS A 122 -15.30 15.27 13.46
C CYS A 122 -15.92 14.43 12.33
N ASP A 123 -16.53 15.12 11.36
CA ASP A 123 -17.23 14.51 10.24
C ASP A 123 -18.49 13.67 10.59
N VAL A 124 -19.06 13.00 9.59
CA VAL A 124 -20.25 12.12 9.64
C VAL A 124 -20.07 10.90 10.54
N LEU A 125 -18.83 10.54 10.87
CA LEU A 125 -18.48 9.47 11.80
C LEU A 125 -18.60 9.90 13.27
N SER A 126 -18.72 11.20 13.53
CA SER A 126 -18.80 11.80 14.87
C SER A 126 -20.08 12.65 15.07
N PRO A 127 -21.29 12.06 14.94
CA PRO A 127 -22.54 12.83 14.90
C PRO A 127 -23.02 13.32 16.28
N THR A 128 -22.55 12.72 17.38
CA THR A 128 -23.07 12.98 18.73
C THR A 128 -22.03 13.57 19.69
N PRO A 129 -22.42 14.45 20.62
CA PRO A 129 -21.52 14.90 21.69
C PRO A 129 -21.09 13.73 22.56
N LEU A 130 -19.85 13.80 23.07
CA LEU A 130 -19.32 12.85 24.04
C LEU A 130 -19.33 13.49 25.44
N PRO A 131 -19.56 12.69 26.50
CA PRO A 131 -19.80 13.22 27.84
C PRO A 131 -18.54 13.72 28.54
N ASP A 132 -17.37 13.19 28.18
CA ASP A 132 -16.10 13.47 28.83
C ASP A 132 -15.12 14.15 27.89
N GLN A 133 -14.24 14.96 28.47
CA GLN A 133 -13.17 15.66 27.75
C GLN A 133 -11.93 15.76 28.62
N ILE A 134 -10.76 15.66 28.00
CA ILE A 134 -9.46 15.85 28.63
C ILE A 134 -8.53 16.62 27.70
N GLN A 135 -7.54 17.29 28.27
CA GLN A 135 -6.49 17.97 27.53
C GLN A 135 -5.13 17.41 27.93
N SER A 136 -4.28 17.24 26.93
CA SER A 136 -2.86 16.96 27.08
C SER A 136 -2.05 18.21 26.67
N ALA A 137 -0.75 18.04 26.42
CA ALA A 137 0.10 19.15 25.98
C ALA A 137 -0.34 19.66 24.60
N HIS A 138 -0.74 18.79 23.68
CA HIS A 138 -1.03 19.14 22.29
C HIS A 138 -2.47 18.82 21.85
N PHE A 139 -3.19 17.97 22.59
CA PHE A 139 -4.50 17.46 22.17
C PHE A 139 -5.65 17.88 23.09
N HIS A 140 -6.81 18.11 22.47
CA HIS A 140 -8.11 18.16 23.12
C HIS A 140 -8.89 16.90 22.71
N ILE A 141 -9.13 16.03 23.69
CA ILE A 141 -9.67 14.69 23.47
C ILE A 141 -11.07 14.62 24.07
N GLU A 142 -12.07 14.27 23.25
CA GLU A 142 -13.42 13.96 23.69
C GLU A 142 -13.65 12.45 23.67
N TYR A 143 -14.30 11.90 24.71
CA TYR A 143 -14.48 10.46 24.87
C TYR A 143 -15.69 10.14 25.78
N ASP A 144 -16.05 8.86 25.89
CA ASP A 144 -16.99 8.36 26.88
C ASP A 144 -16.26 7.45 27.87
N ALA A 145 -16.06 7.92 29.10
CA ALA A 145 -15.33 7.18 30.13
C ALA A 145 -15.94 5.82 30.47
N THR A 146 -17.23 5.60 30.16
CA THR A 146 -17.91 4.32 30.40
C THR A 146 -17.58 3.26 29.35
N LEU A 147 -16.99 3.66 28.23
CA LEU A 147 -16.67 2.81 27.09
C LEU A 147 -15.16 2.61 26.89
N ILE A 148 -14.33 3.35 27.63
CA ILE A 148 -12.88 3.13 27.75
C ILE A 148 -12.60 1.96 28.72
N GLY A 149 -11.49 1.26 28.53
CA GLY A 149 -11.14 0.05 29.29
C GLY A 149 -11.64 -1.19 28.56
N GLY A 150 -12.96 -1.33 28.41
CA GLY A 150 -13.61 -2.32 27.54
C GLY A 150 -12.95 -3.71 27.48
N ASN A 151 -12.95 -4.31 26.29
CA ASN A 151 -12.22 -5.55 26.01
C ASN A 151 -10.73 -5.30 25.71
N SER A 152 -10.39 -4.11 25.22
CA SER A 152 -9.03 -3.70 24.88
C SER A 152 -8.10 -3.62 26.10
N GLY A 153 -8.65 -3.38 27.30
CA GLY A 153 -7.89 -3.06 28.50
C GLY A 153 -7.24 -1.67 28.48
N LEU A 154 -7.44 -0.89 27.42
CA LEU A 154 -6.82 0.42 27.23
C LEU A 154 -7.48 1.48 28.10
N THR A 155 -6.68 2.32 28.72
CA THR A 155 -7.10 3.47 29.51
C THR A 155 -7.03 4.75 28.67
N ILE A 156 -7.71 5.81 29.10
CA ILE A 156 -7.58 7.13 28.44
C ILE A 156 -6.13 7.64 28.46
N GLN A 157 -5.33 7.24 29.46
CA GLN A 157 -3.93 7.61 29.53
C GLN A 157 -3.13 6.95 28.40
N ASP A 158 -3.44 5.71 28.03
CA ASP A 158 -2.76 5.03 26.92
C ASP A 158 -2.99 5.76 25.59
N TYR A 159 -4.21 6.27 25.35
CA TYR A 159 -4.49 7.13 24.18
C TYR A 159 -3.72 8.45 24.24
N ILE A 160 -3.66 9.09 25.40
CA ILE A 160 -2.92 10.35 25.58
C ILE A 160 -1.43 10.14 25.31
N ASP A 161 -0.83 9.11 25.92
CA ASP A 161 0.60 8.81 25.78
C ASP A 161 0.93 8.49 24.33
N SER A 162 0.06 7.73 23.66
CA SER A 162 0.20 7.37 22.24
C SER A 162 0.11 8.60 21.31
N LEU A 163 -0.85 9.50 21.54
CA LEU A 163 -0.96 10.75 20.76
C LEU A 163 0.22 11.69 20.99
N GLU A 164 0.63 11.87 22.24
CA GLU A 164 1.76 12.73 22.60
C GLU A 164 3.10 12.16 22.11
N GLY A 165 3.25 10.85 22.04
CA GLY A 165 4.40 10.20 21.41
C GLY A 165 4.49 10.49 19.90
N SER A 166 3.37 10.40 19.18
CA SER A 166 3.33 10.77 17.75
C SER A 166 3.67 12.24 17.53
N TRP A 167 3.12 13.14 18.36
CA TRP A 167 3.49 14.56 18.30
C TRP A 167 4.98 14.78 18.57
N THR A 168 5.51 14.18 19.65
CA THR A 168 6.90 14.34 20.05
C THR A 168 7.85 13.86 18.94
N THR A 169 7.52 12.76 18.27
CA THR A 169 8.36 12.23 17.19
C THR A 169 8.20 13.04 15.91
N GLU A 170 6.99 13.15 15.36
CA GLU A 170 6.79 13.76 14.04
C GLU A 170 7.01 15.28 14.03
N ILE A 171 6.64 15.98 15.11
CA ILE A 171 6.78 17.44 15.18
C ILE A 171 8.07 17.84 15.87
N ASP A 172 8.30 17.40 17.11
CA ASP A 172 9.40 17.94 17.91
C ASP A 172 10.77 17.35 17.53
N SER A 173 10.81 16.06 17.18
CA SER A 173 12.05 15.37 16.80
C SER A 173 12.36 15.52 15.30
N PHE A 174 11.44 15.10 14.43
CA PHE A 174 11.64 15.19 12.97
C PHE A 174 11.54 16.64 12.47
N GLY A 175 10.77 17.50 13.13
CA GLY A 175 10.61 18.89 12.72
C GLY A 175 9.62 19.07 11.58
N TRP A 176 8.65 18.15 11.41
CA TRP A 176 7.58 18.33 10.43
C TRP A 176 6.68 19.49 10.86
N ALA A 177 6.07 20.16 9.88
CA ALA A 177 5.17 21.27 10.19
C ALA A 177 3.93 20.75 10.93
N ALA A 178 3.67 21.28 12.12
CA ALA A 178 2.48 20.93 12.87
C ALA A 178 1.19 21.22 12.07
N PRO A 179 0.14 20.40 12.22
CA PRO A 179 -1.14 20.67 11.58
C PRO A 179 -1.69 22.03 12.04
N PRO A 180 -2.32 22.81 11.13
CA PRO A 180 -2.82 24.12 11.48
C PRO A 180 -4.04 24.02 12.38
N VAL A 181 -4.26 25.08 13.15
CA VAL A 181 -5.44 25.22 14.00
C VAL A 181 -6.50 26.03 13.26
N PHE A 182 -7.75 25.57 13.29
CA PHE A 182 -8.86 26.25 12.64
C PHE A 182 -9.22 27.58 13.32
N GLU A 183 -9.88 28.51 12.59
CA GLU A 183 -10.29 29.82 13.13
C GLU A 183 -11.15 29.71 14.39
N VAL A 184 -11.99 28.67 14.43
CA VAL A 184 -12.70 28.25 15.64
C VAL A 184 -11.96 27.03 16.20
N PRO A 185 -11.00 27.21 17.12
CA PRO A 185 -10.22 26.10 17.63
C PRO A 185 -10.96 25.35 18.74
N PRO A 186 -10.54 24.11 19.04
CA PRO A 186 -10.89 23.47 20.30
C PRO A 186 -10.39 24.27 21.50
N PRO A 187 -10.93 24.01 22.71
CA PRO A 187 -10.41 24.60 23.94
C PRO A 187 -8.88 24.51 24.03
N GLY A 188 -8.23 25.62 24.37
CA GLY A 188 -6.79 25.71 24.50
C GLY A 188 -6.00 25.74 23.18
N GLY A 189 -6.65 25.86 22.02
CA GLY A 189 -5.96 25.90 20.73
C GLY A 189 -5.26 24.58 20.38
N LYS A 190 -5.79 23.46 20.88
CA LYS A 190 -5.20 22.12 20.74
C LYS A 190 -5.73 21.40 19.51
N TYR A 191 -5.05 20.33 19.09
CA TYR A 191 -5.56 19.46 18.02
C TYR A 191 -6.75 18.63 18.52
N HIS A 192 -7.80 18.50 17.70
CA HIS A 192 -9.05 17.84 18.09
C HIS A 192 -8.99 16.34 17.84
N VAL A 193 -9.18 15.55 18.90
CA VAL A 193 -9.28 14.10 18.82
C VAL A 193 -10.57 13.62 19.47
N ARG A 194 -11.16 12.57 18.91
CA ARG A 194 -12.33 11.91 19.46
C ARG A 194 -12.09 10.41 19.53
N ILE A 195 -12.42 9.81 20.67
CA ILE A 195 -12.43 8.35 20.82
C ILE A 195 -13.87 7.90 20.61
N GLU A 196 -14.17 7.37 19.44
CA GLU A 196 -15.53 7.17 18.96
C GLU A 196 -16.12 5.83 19.46
N PRO A 197 -17.32 5.84 20.05
CA PRO A 197 -17.93 4.66 20.64
C PRO A 197 -18.62 3.73 19.64
N THR A 198 -18.88 4.23 18.43
CA THR A 198 -19.72 3.56 17.42
C THR A 198 -19.02 3.42 16.07
N MET A 199 -17.69 3.58 16.02
CA MET A 199 -16.95 3.22 14.82
C MET A 199 -17.17 1.74 14.50
N ALA A 200 -17.19 1.39 13.21
CA ALA A 200 -17.28 0.00 12.80
C ALA A 200 -16.17 -0.81 13.52
N PRO A 201 -16.43 -2.04 14.00
CA PRO A 201 -15.49 -2.80 14.84
C PRO A 201 -14.16 -3.17 14.13
N VAL A 202 -14.05 -2.82 12.85
CA VAL A 202 -12.93 -3.08 11.95
C VAL A 202 -12.26 -1.79 11.47
N LEU A 203 -12.71 -0.62 11.91
CA LEU A 203 -12.15 0.67 11.51
C LEU A 203 -11.14 1.14 12.57
N TYR A 204 -9.86 1.26 12.23
CA TYR A 204 -8.81 1.68 13.17
C TYR A 204 -8.99 3.13 13.64
N GLY A 205 -9.10 4.03 12.67
CA GLY A 205 -9.08 5.48 12.87
C GLY A 205 -9.47 6.20 11.58
N PHE A 206 -9.61 7.52 11.68
CA PHE A 206 -9.71 8.40 10.53
C PHE A 206 -9.30 9.84 10.89
N VAL A 207 -8.92 10.60 9.88
CA VAL A 207 -8.75 12.05 9.92
C VAL A 207 -9.69 12.69 8.89
N SER A 208 -10.24 13.84 9.25
CA SER A 208 -11.07 14.64 8.35
C SER A 208 -10.75 16.13 8.47
N SER A 209 -10.81 16.83 7.34
CA SER A 209 -10.83 18.30 7.28
C SER A 209 -12.24 18.89 7.40
N SER A 210 -13.22 18.10 7.86
CA SER A 210 -14.59 18.56 8.11
C SER A 210 -15.02 18.26 9.53
N GLY A 211 -15.49 19.29 10.25
CA GLY A 211 -15.97 19.13 11.61
C GLY A 211 -16.18 20.46 12.30
N LYS A 212 -16.42 20.41 13.62
CA LYS A 212 -16.64 21.60 14.44
C LYS A 212 -15.42 22.51 14.51
N TYR A 213 -14.22 21.92 14.48
CA TYR A 213 -12.93 22.60 14.60
C TYR A 213 -11.98 22.29 13.44
N ALA A 214 -12.52 21.88 12.30
CA ALA A 214 -11.78 21.48 11.11
C ALA A 214 -12.37 22.16 9.86
N GLY A 215 -11.52 22.46 8.89
CA GLY A 215 -11.90 23.19 7.68
C GLY A 215 -10.70 23.86 6.99
N PRO A 216 -10.96 24.56 5.88
CA PRO A 216 -9.91 25.22 5.10
C PRO A 216 -9.24 26.34 5.89
N VAL A 217 -7.91 26.30 5.93
CA VAL A 217 -7.04 27.34 6.49
C VAL A 217 -6.32 28.11 5.39
N GLY A 218 -6.05 27.46 4.26
CA GLY A 218 -5.34 28.01 3.11
C GLY A 218 -3.83 28.03 3.35
N ASN A 219 -3.35 28.79 4.33
CA ASN A 219 -1.92 28.85 4.65
C ASN A 219 -1.63 28.26 6.03
N ASN A 220 -0.81 27.22 6.12
CA ASN A 220 -0.40 26.67 7.40
C ASN A 220 0.61 27.63 8.05
N PRO A 221 0.34 28.20 9.24
CA PRO A 221 1.28 29.10 9.90
C PRO A 221 2.58 28.41 10.34
N ASN A 222 2.65 27.07 10.31
CA ASN A 222 3.81 26.29 10.69
C ASN A 222 4.72 25.93 9.50
N THR A 223 4.36 26.30 8.27
CA THR A 223 5.23 26.16 7.09
C THR A 223 5.94 27.48 6.77
N ALA A 224 7.06 27.41 6.06
CA ALA A 224 7.84 28.59 5.66
C ALA A 224 7.38 29.19 4.31
N TRP A 225 6.44 28.55 3.63
CA TRP A 225 5.86 28.97 2.35
C TRP A 225 4.36 29.22 2.51
N ASN A 226 3.67 29.46 1.39
CA ASN A 226 2.21 29.54 1.38
C ASN A 226 1.64 28.30 0.70
N ASP A 227 1.06 27.38 1.47
CA ASP A 227 0.49 26.13 0.97
C ASP A 227 -0.69 26.39 0.01
N GLN A 228 -1.46 27.45 0.26
CA GLN A 228 -2.70 27.86 -0.45
C GLN A 228 -3.92 26.96 -0.23
N ASP A 229 -3.74 25.68 0.09
CA ASP A 229 -4.80 24.69 0.27
C ASP A 229 -4.64 23.85 1.55
N ALA A 230 -3.92 24.36 2.56
CA ALA A 230 -3.85 23.72 3.87
C ALA A 230 -5.21 23.65 4.57
N ASP A 231 -5.49 22.52 5.20
CA ASP A 231 -6.69 22.28 5.99
C ASP A 231 -6.32 22.07 7.47
N ALA A 232 -7.13 22.64 8.37
CA ALA A 232 -7.18 22.16 9.75
C ALA A 232 -8.04 20.90 9.81
N SER A 233 -7.56 19.89 10.52
CA SER A 233 -8.21 18.59 10.61
C SER A 233 -8.60 18.22 12.03
N CYS A 234 -9.37 17.14 12.14
CA CYS A 234 -9.69 16.45 13.38
C CYS A 234 -9.49 14.95 13.19
N MET A 235 -9.31 14.22 14.29
CA MET A 235 -9.07 12.78 14.27
C MET A 235 -10.14 12.03 15.07
N GLY A 236 -10.63 10.93 14.52
CA GLY A 236 -11.41 9.91 15.23
C GLY A 236 -10.61 8.63 15.40
N LEU A 237 -10.58 8.09 16.61
CA LEU A 237 -9.94 6.82 16.97
C LEU A 237 -10.97 5.82 17.47
N ASN A 238 -10.74 4.53 17.23
CA ASN A 238 -11.60 3.49 17.77
C ASN A 238 -11.49 3.43 19.30
N ASN A 239 -12.59 3.12 19.99
CA ASN A 239 -12.60 2.96 21.45
C ASN A 239 -12.21 1.54 21.92
N ASP A 240 -12.16 0.55 21.02
CA ASP A 240 -11.85 -0.84 21.35
C ASP A 240 -10.91 -1.48 20.34
N TYR A 241 -9.61 -1.50 20.65
CA TYR A 241 -8.59 -2.13 19.83
C TYR A 241 -8.46 -3.67 20.02
N SER A 242 -9.38 -4.33 20.73
CA SER A 242 -9.24 -5.77 21.03
C SER A 242 -9.37 -6.71 19.83
N ASN A 243 -9.95 -6.23 18.72
CA ASN A 243 -10.24 -7.04 17.53
C ASN A 243 -9.23 -6.82 16.39
N PHE A 244 -8.23 -5.97 16.61
CA PHE A 244 -7.19 -5.68 15.63
C PHE A 244 -6.00 -6.62 15.83
N PRO A 245 -5.19 -6.86 14.78
CA PRO A 245 -3.95 -7.61 14.87
C PRO A 245 -3.03 -7.15 16.01
N GLY A 246 -2.19 -8.07 16.49
CA GLY A 246 -1.28 -7.82 17.60
C GLY A 246 -1.99 -7.61 18.95
N THR A 247 -1.46 -6.68 19.75
CA THR A 247 -2.04 -6.32 21.05
C THR A 247 -2.78 -4.99 20.92
N PRO A 248 -3.81 -4.72 21.75
CA PRO A 248 -4.54 -3.45 21.71
C PRO A 248 -3.64 -2.20 21.78
N GLN A 249 -2.59 -2.23 22.61
CA GLN A 249 -1.65 -1.11 22.71
C GLN A 249 -0.87 -0.89 21.42
N ARG A 250 -0.30 -1.95 20.83
CA ARG A 250 0.42 -1.85 19.54
C ARG A 250 -0.47 -1.35 18.41
N ALA A 251 -1.72 -1.80 18.35
CA ALA A 251 -2.68 -1.34 17.34
C ALA A 251 -3.04 0.14 17.55
N LEU A 252 -3.22 0.59 18.81
CA LEU A 252 -3.41 2.00 19.14
C LEU A 252 -2.20 2.84 18.70
N ASP A 253 -1.00 2.42 19.07
CA ASP A 253 0.25 3.15 18.77
C ASP A 253 0.49 3.28 17.26
N ALA A 254 0.34 2.20 16.50
CA ALA A 254 0.39 2.28 15.05
C ALA A 254 -0.67 3.25 14.50
N THR A 255 -1.92 3.14 14.97
CA THR A 255 -3.01 4.00 14.49
C THR A 255 -2.77 5.48 14.78
N THR A 256 -2.30 5.83 15.98
CA THR A 256 -2.08 7.24 16.33
C THR A 256 -0.96 7.86 15.51
N ALA A 257 0.15 7.15 15.25
CA ALA A 257 1.19 7.59 14.33
C ALA A 257 0.66 7.74 12.89
N HIS A 258 -0.08 6.74 12.40
CA HIS A 258 -0.67 6.74 11.07
C HIS A 258 -1.60 7.94 10.85
N GLU A 259 -2.59 8.09 11.72
CA GLU A 259 -3.61 9.14 11.58
C GLU A 259 -3.03 10.52 11.92
N PHE A 260 -2.08 10.64 12.85
CA PHE A 260 -1.44 11.92 13.10
C PHE A 260 -0.62 12.38 11.88
N ASN A 261 0.03 11.45 11.17
CA ASN A 261 0.68 11.77 9.91
C ASN A 261 -0.29 12.34 8.86
N HIS A 262 -1.49 11.76 8.71
CA HIS A 262 -2.52 12.34 7.84
C HIS A 262 -2.92 13.75 8.24
N SER A 263 -2.95 14.05 9.54
CA SER A 263 -3.22 15.41 10.04
C SER A 263 -2.18 16.41 9.53
N ILE A 264 -0.90 16.00 9.50
CA ILE A 264 0.19 16.80 8.91
C ILE A 264 0.04 16.90 7.38
N GLN A 265 -0.34 15.82 6.70
CA GLN A 265 -0.56 15.83 5.24
C GLN A 265 -1.69 16.80 4.83
N PHE A 266 -2.79 16.86 5.59
CA PHE A 266 -3.81 17.91 5.46
C PHE A 266 -3.24 19.31 5.71
N GLY A 267 -2.41 19.44 6.75
CA GLY A 267 -1.75 20.69 7.10
C GLY A 267 -0.75 21.19 6.04
N TYR A 268 -0.17 20.32 5.23
CA TYR A 268 0.64 20.68 4.07
C TYR A 268 -0.20 21.06 2.84
N GLY A 269 -1.52 20.89 2.88
CA GLY A 269 -2.41 21.09 1.71
C GLY A 269 -2.22 20.06 0.60
N ALA A 270 -1.45 19.00 0.87
CA ALA A 270 -1.03 18.06 -0.17
C ALA A 270 -2.13 17.09 -0.63
N LEU A 271 -3.26 16.99 0.07
CA LEU A 271 -4.30 15.97 -0.20
C LEU A 271 -5.44 16.45 -1.11
N SER A 272 -5.63 17.77 -1.23
CA SER A 272 -6.73 18.40 -1.98
C SER A 272 -6.27 19.18 -3.21
N GLY A 273 -4.97 19.45 -3.34
CA GLY A 273 -4.38 20.25 -4.41
C GLY A 273 -4.26 19.54 -5.78
N ALA A 274 -3.83 20.29 -6.79
CA ALA A 274 -3.66 19.79 -8.16
C ALA A 274 -2.59 18.69 -8.30
N ASN A 275 -1.65 18.63 -7.34
CA ASN A 275 -0.58 17.65 -7.28
C ASN A 275 -0.82 16.58 -6.20
N ALA A 276 -2.07 16.39 -5.76
CA ALA A 276 -2.40 15.39 -4.75
C ALA A 276 -1.76 14.03 -5.09
N PRO A 277 -0.92 13.47 -4.20
CA PRO A 277 -0.26 12.20 -4.46
C PRO A 277 -1.25 11.04 -4.57
N ASP A 278 -0.80 9.99 -5.25
CA ASP A 278 -1.56 8.75 -5.34
C ASP A 278 -1.58 8.04 -3.98
N SER A 279 -2.56 7.15 -3.78
CA SER A 279 -2.85 6.53 -2.48
C SER A 279 -1.66 5.80 -1.86
N VAL A 280 -0.76 5.22 -2.65
CA VAL A 280 0.46 4.55 -2.14
C VAL A 280 1.44 5.51 -1.45
N PHE A 281 1.48 6.79 -1.84
CA PHE A 281 2.28 7.80 -1.15
C PHE A 281 1.58 8.26 0.14
N VAL A 282 0.26 8.42 0.09
CA VAL A 282 -0.57 8.88 1.20
C VAL A 282 -0.64 7.83 2.31
N GLU A 283 -1.24 6.68 2.02
CA GLU A 283 -1.51 5.61 3.00
C GLU A 283 -0.28 4.72 3.20
N GLY A 284 0.45 4.39 2.14
CA GLY A 284 1.71 3.65 2.30
C GLY A 284 2.73 4.47 3.09
N GLY A 285 2.77 5.80 2.90
CA GLY A 285 3.62 6.70 3.68
C GLY A 285 3.20 6.81 5.15
N ALA A 286 1.89 6.92 5.43
CA ALA A 286 1.37 6.89 6.80
C ALA A 286 1.63 5.53 7.48
N THR A 287 1.50 4.42 6.75
CA THR A 287 1.82 3.07 7.23
C THR A 287 3.32 2.91 7.51
N TRP A 288 4.18 3.57 6.72
CA TRP A 288 5.62 3.63 7.01
C TRP A 288 5.90 4.44 8.28
N MET A 289 5.16 5.54 8.52
CA MET A 289 5.31 6.37 9.72
C MET A 289 4.99 5.61 11.03
N GLU A 290 4.11 4.61 10.99
CA GLU A 290 3.83 3.73 12.15
C GLU A 290 5.11 3.19 12.78
N ASP A 291 6.04 2.76 11.92
CA ASP A 291 7.31 2.13 12.30
C ASP A 291 8.39 3.15 12.68
N GLU A 292 8.27 4.38 12.19
CA GLU A 292 9.21 5.46 12.51
C GLU A 292 8.91 6.10 13.87
N VAL A 293 7.64 6.08 14.29
CA VAL A 293 7.20 6.58 15.59
C VAL A 293 7.20 5.47 16.64
N TYR A 294 6.65 4.29 16.30
CA TYR A 294 6.49 3.16 17.21
C TYR A 294 7.03 1.87 16.59
N ASP A 295 8.35 1.81 16.40
CA ASP A 295 9.11 0.67 15.85
C ASP A 295 8.79 -0.70 16.50
N TYR A 296 8.29 -0.74 17.74
CA TYR A 296 7.89 -2.00 18.38
C TYR A 296 6.46 -2.47 18.03
N ALA A 297 5.63 -1.63 17.41
CA ALA A 297 4.22 -1.90 17.19
C ALA A 297 4.03 -2.96 16.11
N ASN A 298 4.78 -2.84 15.01
CA ASN A 298 4.82 -3.78 13.88
C ASN A 298 3.45 -4.10 13.28
N ASP A 299 2.45 -3.23 13.42
CA ASP A 299 1.11 -3.50 12.86
C ASP A 299 1.13 -3.54 11.33
N ASN A 300 2.01 -2.72 10.75
CA ASN A 300 2.37 -2.71 9.33
C ASN A 300 2.77 -4.08 8.74
N TYR A 301 3.22 -5.05 9.54
CA TYR A 301 3.56 -6.40 9.07
C TYR A 301 2.34 -7.14 8.51
N ASN A 302 1.14 -6.83 9.02
CA ASN A 302 -0.10 -7.47 8.58
C ASN A 302 -0.48 -7.13 7.13
N TYR A 303 0.11 -6.08 6.57
CA TYR A 303 -0.13 -5.67 5.19
C TYR A 303 0.83 -6.33 4.20
N LEU A 304 1.96 -6.88 4.65
CA LEU A 304 2.96 -7.42 3.73
C LEU A 304 2.42 -8.61 2.91
N TRP A 305 2.72 -8.73 1.62
CA TRP A 305 3.61 -7.93 0.77
C TRP A 305 2.82 -7.10 -0.26
N PRO A 306 3.41 -6.03 -0.86
CA PRO A 306 2.80 -5.38 -2.03
C PRO A 306 2.81 -6.31 -3.24
N VAL A 307 1.97 -5.99 -4.22
CA VAL A 307 1.96 -6.65 -5.53
C VAL A 307 3.13 -6.09 -6.34
N PHE A 308 4.24 -6.83 -6.37
CA PHE A 308 5.50 -6.36 -6.94
C PHE A 308 5.45 -6.14 -8.46
N GLU A 309 4.51 -6.78 -9.13
CA GLU A 309 4.24 -6.62 -10.56
C GLU A 309 3.62 -5.28 -10.90
N ASN A 310 2.97 -4.61 -9.94
CA ASN A 310 2.42 -3.27 -10.14
C ASN A 310 3.51 -2.21 -10.03
N ASP A 311 3.36 -1.13 -10.78
CA ASP A 311 4.29 -0.02 -10.73
C ASP A 311 3.92 1.05 -9.71
N MET A 312 4.90 1.85 -9.32
CA MET A 312 4.73 2.94 -8.37
C MET A 312 3.82 4.06 -8.90
N GLY A 313 3.76 4.24 -10.22
CA GLY A 313 3.07 5.37 -10.84
C GLY A 313 1.57 5.16 -11.06
N GLU A 314 1.11 3.92 -11.15
CA GLU A 314 -0.29 3.54 -11.28
C GLU A 314 -0.56 2.29 -10.44
N TYR A 315 -0.32 2.38 -9.13
CA TYR A 315 -0.54 1.25 -8.24
C TYR A 315 -2.04 1.11 -7.91
N GLU A 316 -2.68 0.05 -8.41
CA GLU A 316 -4.14 -0.14 -8.32
C GLU A 316 -4.60 -1.02 -7.13
N ASP A 317 -3.67 -1.73 -6.50
CA ASP A 317 -3.96 -2.60 -5.35
C ASP A 317 -3.97 -1.81 -4.03
N SER A 318 -4.26 -2.51 -2.92
CA SER A 318 -4.26 -1.91 -1.58
C SER A 318 -2.95 -1.13 -1.32
N PRO A 319 -3.00 0.13 -0.83
CA PRO A 319 -1.81 0.97 -0.72
C PRO A 319 -0.96 0.70 0.54
N TYR A 320 -1.55 0.13 1.59
CA TYR A 320 -0.87 -0.15 2.88
C TYR A 320 0.41 -0.98 2.72
N PRO A 321 0.41 -2.13 2.00
CA PRO A 321 1.61 -2.96 1.83
C PRO A 321 2.79 -2.22 1.20
N TYR A 322 2.55 -1.11 0.50
CA TYR A 322 3.57 -0.34 -0.18
C TYR A 322 4.52 0.39 0.78
N TRP A 323 4.21 0.44 2.08
CA TRP A 323 5.08 0.96 3.15
C TRP A 323 6.51 0.41 3.07
N ILE A 324 6.66 -0.87 2.73
CA ILE A 324 7.96 -1.53 2.65
C ILE A 324 8.82 -0.99 1.51
N THR A 325 8.19 -0.44 0.46
CA THR A 325 8.90 0.29 -0.59
C THR A 325 9.52 1.54 0.01
N TRP A 326 8.77 2.34 0.79
CA TRP A 326 9.30 3.54 1.44
C TRP A 326 10.43 3.21 2.40
N ARG A 327 10.26 2.20 3.26
CA ARG A 327 11.34 1.66 4.11
C ARG A 327 12.58 1.35 3.28
N GLY A 328 12.44 0.66 2.15
CA GLY A 328 13.56 0.30 1.26
C GLY A 328 14.24 1.50 0.59
N LEU A 329 13.54 2.62 0.40
CA LEU A 329 14.12 3.85 -0.13
C LEU A 329 14.86 4.66 0.95
N THR A 330 14.39 4.63 2.20
CA THR A 330 14.76 5.59 3.24
C THR A 330 15.61 5.03 4.39
N GLU A 331 15.42 3.77 4.79
CA GLU A 331 15.95 3.22 6.05
C GLU A 331 17.48 3.32 6.18
N ARG A 332 18.20 3.26 5.05
CA ARG A 332 19.67 3.41 5.01
C ARG A 332 20.19 4.75 5.55
N TYR A 333 19.33 5.75 5.67
CA TYR A 333 19.65 7.06 6.23
C TYR A 333 19.34 7.14 7.74
N GLY A 334 18.67 6.13 8.30
CA GLY A 334 18.32 5.99 9.71
C GLY A 334 16.80 6.03 9.93
N ALA A 335 16.21 4.91 10.33
CA ALA A 335 14.81 4.84 10.76
C ALA A 335 14.61 5.46 12.15
N GLY A 336 13.50 6.16 12.38
CA GLY A 336 13.13 6.77 13.66
C GLY A 336 14.06 7.90 14.13
N ASN A 337 15.00 8.34 13.30
CA ASN A 337 16.00 9.34 13.65
C ASN A 337 15.74 10.65 12.91
N SER A 338 15.73 11.76 13.67
CA SER A 338 15.73 13.12 13.12
C SER A 338 16.90 13.32 12.14
N GLY A 339 16.63 13.87 10.96
CA GLY A 339 17.64 14.02 9.91
C GLY A 339 18.01 12.72 9.19
N GLY A 340 17.21 11.66 9.37
CA GLY A 340 17.41 10.33 8.83
C GLY A 340 16.56 10.03 7.59
N GLY A 341 15.92 8.86 7.57
CA GLY A 341 15.04 8.43 6.47
C GLY A 341 13.81 9.33 6.31
N GLU A 342 13.31 9.88 7.41
CA GLU A 342 12.16 10.78 7.45
C GLU A 342 12.33 12.06 6.65
N ASP A 343 13.53 12.64 6.59
CA ASP A 343 13.80 13.86 5.81
C ASP A 343 13.39 13.68 4.34
N VAL A 344 13.55 12.46 3.80
CA VAL A 344 13.16 12.16 2.41
C VAL A 344 11.65 12.27 2.26
N MET A 345 10.88 11.69 3.18
CA MET A 345 9.42 11.73 3.15
C MET A 345 8.91 13.16 3.44
N GLN A 346 9.54 13.88 4.37
CA GLN A 346 9.25 15.28 4.61
C GLN A 346 9.44 16.10 3.34
N ARG A 347 10.61 16.04 2.70
CA ARG A 347 10.91 16.74 1.44
C ARG A 347 9.89 16.43 0.36
N PHE A 348 9.47 15.17 0.23
CA PHE A 348 8.44 14.77 -0.73
C PHE A 348 7.13 15.53 -0.48
N TRP A 349 6.66 15.58 0.76
CA TRP A 349 5.45 16.30 1.13
C TRP A 349 5.58 17.81 0.92
N GLU A 350 6.71 18.40 1.28
CA GLU A 350 6.94 19.84 1.08
C GLU A 350 7.01 20.24 -0.40
N ILE A 351 7.67 19.43 -1.24
CA ILE A 351 7.73 19.65 -2.70
C ILE A 351 6.33 19.58 -3.31
N THR A 352 5.53 18.62 -2.84
CA THR A 352 4.13 18.46 -3.26
C THR A 352 3.30 19.67 -2.85
N SER A 353 3.41 20.10 -1.58
CA SER A 353 2.74 21.27 -1.01
C SER A 353 3.08 22.56 -1.75
N ARG A 354 4.35 22.78 -2.08
CA ARG A 354 4.80 23.93 -2.89
C ARG A 354 4.40 23.84 -4.37
N ASN A 355 3.75 22.75 -4.78
CA ASN A 355 3.38 22.45 -6.16
C ASN A 355 4.62 22.47 -7.10
N GLU A 356 5.77 22.06 -6.58
CA GLU A 356 7.09 22.04 -7.27
C GLU A 356 7.36 20.71 -7.98
N GLY A 357 6.62 19.65 -7.64
CA GLY A 357 6.66 18.35 -8.29
C GLY A 357 5.44 17.51 -7.91
N SER A 358 5.22 16.42 -8.65
CA SER A 358 4.14 15.45 -8.36
C SER A 358 4.70 14.03 -8.34
N ASN A 359 4.17 13.20 -7.44
CA ASN A 359 4.41 11.75 -7.34
C ASN A 359 5.88 11.35 -7.60
N LEU A 360 6.18 10.73 -8.74
CA LEU A 360 7.49 10.18 -9.07
C LEU A 360 8.57 11.27 -9.22
N GLU A 361 8.21 12.44 -9.74
CA GLU A 361 9.12 13.58 -9.84
C GLU A 361 9.44 14.15 -8.47
N ALA A 362 8.43 14.35 -7.62
CA ALA A 362 8.61 14.84 -6.26
C ALA A 362 9.47 13.88 -5.44
N MET A 363 9.22 12.57 -5.54
CA MET A 363 10.00 11.55 -4.82
C MET A 363 11.46 11.48 -5.32
N ASN A 364 11.69 11.59 -6.63
CA ASN A 364 13.04 11.67 -7.16
C ASN A 364 13.78 12.94 -6.69
N ALA A 365 13.10 14.08 -6.62
CA ALA A 365 13.66 15.32 -6.11
C ALA A 365 13.94 15.24 -4.60
N ALA A 366 13.06 14.63 -3.82
CA ALA A 366 13.23 14.39 -2.39
C ALA A 366 14.46 13.52 -2.08
N LEU A 367 14.73 12.53 -2.91
CA LEU A 367 15.90 11.66 -2.81
C LEU A 367 17.23 12.31 -3.26
N ALA A 368 17.19 13.41 -4.02
CA ALA A 368 18.38 13.98 -4.65
C ALA A 368 19.44 14.49 -3.65
N PRO A 369 19.09 15.15 -2.52
CA PRO A 369 20.09 15.55 -1.53
C PRO A 369 20.84 14.37 -0.87
N GLU A 370 20.28 13.16 -0.92
CA GLU A 370 20.96 11.94 -0.47
C GLU A 370 21.96 11.38 -1.49
N GLY A 371 22.15 12.07 -2.62
CA GLY A 371 23.05 11.64 -3.70
C GLY A 371 22.55 10.42 -4.47
N THR A 372 21.26 10.12 -4.43
CA THR A 372 20.62 9.04 -5.18
C THR A 372 19.55 9.57 -6.15
N THR A 373 19.07 8.69 -7.01
CA THR A 373 17.83 8.90 -7.79
C THR A 373 16.78 7.88 -7.37
N LEU A 374 15.52 8.11 -7.73
CA LEU A 374 14.43 7.14 -7.55
C LEU A 374 14.77 5.81 -8.24
N ALA A 375 15.28 5.85 -9.48
CA ALA A 375 15.72 4.65 -10.20
C ALA A 375 16.83 3.85 -9.50
N ALA A 376 17.76 4.53 -8.83
CA ALA A 376 18.81 3.85 -8.09
C ALA A 376 18.30 3.27 -6.77
N ALA A 377 17.51 4.03 -6.02
CA ALA A 377 16.95 3.62 -4.74
C ALA A 377 15.93 2.49 -4.90
N TYR A 378 15.01 2.58 -5.87
CA TYR A 378 14.03 1.53 -6.16
C TYR A 378 14.69 0.20 -6.58
N HIS A 379 15.76 0.26 -7.38
CA HIS A 379 16.52 -0.95 -7.73
C HIS A 379 17.26 -1.57 -6.53
N ALA A 380 17.67 -0.75 -5.55
CA ALA A 380 18.27 -1.26 -4.33
C ALA A 380 17.22 -1.91 -3.42
N TYR A 381 16.07 -1.26 -3.26
CA TYR A 381 14.89 -1.83 -2.60
C TYR A 381 14.51 -3.20 -3.19
N ALA A 382 14.42 -3.30 -4.52
CA ALA A 382 14.12 -4.56 -5.21
C ALA A 382 15.12 -5.69 -4.90
N VAL A 383 16.36 -5.36 -4.50
CA VAL A 383 17.32 -6.34 -3.98
C VAL A 383 17.01 -6.63 -2.50
N ALA A 384 16.92 -5.60 -1.64
CA ALA A 384 16.69 -5.76 -0.21
C ALA A 384 15.45 -6.65 0.09
N VAL A 385 14.31 -6.34 -0.53
CA VAL A 385 13.02 -7.03 -0.29
C VAL A 385 12.97 -8.44 -0.88
N LYS A 386 13.82 -8.77 -1.86
CA LYS A 386 13.94 -10.17 -2.32
C LYS A 386 14.58 -11.05 -1.26
N PHE A 387 15.59 -10.53 -0.57
CA PHE A 387 16.45 -11.33 0.31
C PHE A 387 16.05 -11.21 1.78
N ASN A 388 15.41 -10.12 2.20
CA ASN A 388 14.90 -9.90 3.56
C ASN A 388 15.94 -10.25 4.64
N ARG A 389 17.18 -9.82 4.42
CA ARG A 389 18.29 -10.05 5.33
C ARG A 389 18.36 -8.91 6.33
N ALA A 390 18.62 -9.25 7.60
CA ALA A 390 18.95 -8.27 8.62
C ALA A 390 20.27 -7.59 8.28
N CYS A 391 20.34 -6.28 8.41
CA CYS A 391 21.58 -5.54 8.27
C CYS A 391 22.58 -5.94 9.35
N GLY A 392 23.81 -6.24 8.94
CA GLY A 392 24.86 -6.73 9.83
C GLY A 392 25.80 -7.73 9.17
N GLY A 393 27.05 -7.77 9.65
CA GLY A 393 28.08 -8.61 9.05
C GLY A 393 28.37 -8.20 7.60
N GLY A 394 28.17 -9.11 6.64
CA GLY A 394 28.34 -8.81 5.21
C GLY A 394 27.05 -8.41 4.49
N TYR A 395 25.92 -8.29 5.20
CA TYR A 395 24.69 -7.70 4.68
C TYR A 395 24.69 -6.23 5.06
N VAL A 396 24.69 -5.35 4.05
CA VAL A 396 24.87 -3.92 4.24
C VAL A 396 23.85 -3.15 3.43
N TYR A 397 23.45 -1.99 3.94
CA TYR A 397 22.63 -1.05 3.19
C TYR A 397 23.28 -0.74 1.83
N PRO A 398 22.48 -0.55 0.78
CA PRO A 398 21.02 -0.49 0.76
C PRO A 398 20.35 -1.84 0.41
N TYR A 399 20.98 -2.99 0.69
CA TYR A 399 20.52 -4.31 0.24
C TYR A 399 20.04 -5.23 1.37
N CYS A 400 19.69 -4.65 2.51
CA CYS A 400 19.16 -5.32 3.69
C CYS A 400 18.16 -4.38 4.37
N PHE A 401 17.39 -4.94 5.29
CA PHE A 401 16.53 -4.20 6.22
C PHE A 401 17.02 -4.43 7.64
N GLU A 402 16.75 -3.55 8.58
CA GLU A 402 16.98 -3.84 10.00
C GLU A 402 16.19 -5.08 10.42
N GLU A 403 14.91 -5.12 10.05
CA GLU A 403 13.96 -6.15 10.47
C GLU A 403 13.60 -7.16 9.37
N GLY A 404 14.40 -7.24 8.30
CA GLY A 404 14.10 -8.09 7.14
C GLY A 404 13.63 -9.51 7.48
N PRO A 405 14.30 -10.25 8.38
CA PRO A 405 13.87 -11.59 8.78
C PRO A 405 12.51 -11.60 9.50
N GLN A 406 12.17 -10.56 10.26
CA GLN A 406 10.88 -10.44 10.95
C GLN A 406 9.75 -10.20 9.95
N TYR A 407 9.97 -9.48 8.85
CA TYR A 407 8.96 -9.34 7.79
C TYR A 407 8.54 -10.69 7.19
N VAL A 408 9.47 -11.66 7.14
CA VAL A 408 9.22 -13.03 6.66
C VAL A 408 8.61 -13.91 7.75
N ASN A 409 9.14 -13.84 8.98
CA ASN A 409 8.86 -14.83 10.04
C ASN A 409 7.91 -14.34 11.15
N GLY A 410 7.65 -13.04 11.22
CA GLY A 410 6.99 -12.36 12.33
C GLY A 410 7.96 -12.02 13.46
N ASP A 411 7.48 -11.23 14.42
CA ASP A 411 8.23 -10.84 15.62
C ASP A 411 7.80 -11.65 16.88
N GLY A 412 6.93 -12.64 16.69
CA GLY A 412 6.34 -13.46 17.75
C GLY A 412 5.03 -12.94 18.33
N VAL A 413 4.63 -11.71 17.97
CA VAL A 413 3.31 -11.12 18.25
C VAL A 413 2.55 -10.97 16.93
N GLN A 414 3.17 -10.31 15.95
CA GLN A 414 2.66 -10.15 14.60
C GLN A 414 3.14 -11.29 13.71
N PRO A 415 2.27 -11.82 12.83
CA PRO A 415 2.67 -12.85 11.88
C PRO A 415 3.60 -12.26 10.79
N GLY A 416 4.52 -13.08 10.28
CA GLY A 416 5.27 -12.74 9.09
C GLY A 416 4.51 -13.09 7.82
N ALA A 417 4.85 -12.42 6.71
CA ALA A 417 4.21 -12.63 5.41
C ALA A 417 4.82 -13.77 4.59
N GLY A 418 5.83 -14.47 5.12
CA GLY A 418 6.59 -15.48 4.38
C GLY A 418 7.56 -14.88 3.36
N GLU A 419 8.32 -15.75 2.67
CA GLU A 419 9.32 -15.30 1.71
C GLU A 419 8.68 -14.69 0.45
N THR A 420 9.29 -13.62 -0.07
CA THR A 420 8.88 -13.03 -1.36
C THR A 420 9.12 -14.02 -2.51
N GLN A 421 8.10 -14.21 -3.34
CA GLN A 421 8.15 -15.21 -4.41
C GLN A 421 8.85 -14.67 -5.66
N PRO A 422 9.72 -15.45 -6.32
CA PRO A 422 10.30 -15.07 -7.59
C PRO A 422 9.27 -15.14 -8.72
N HIS A 423 9.44 -14.30 -9.73
CA HIS A 423 8.57 -14.24 -10.92
C HIS A 423 8.94 -15.31 -11.95
N GLY A 424 10.13 -15.89 -11.84
CA GLY A 424 10.61 -16.93 -12.74
C GLY A 424 11.87 -17.63 -12.26
N THR A 425 12.21 -18.73 -12.93
CA THR A 425 13.41 -19.53 -12.64
C THR A 425 14.07 -19.98 -13.94
N ILE A 426 15.40 -19.90 -13.99
CA ILE A 426 16.25 -20.55 -14.98
C ILE A 426 16.98 -21.69 -14.26
N GLU A 427 16.51 -22.93 -14.45
CA GLU A 427 16.96 -24.09 -13.67
C GLU A 427 18.43 -24.47 -13.93
N SER A 428 18.93 -24.24 -15.15
CA SER A 428 20.27 -24.66 -15.54
C SER A 428 20.89 -23.71 -16.58
N GLU A 429 22.22 -23.77 -16.68
CA GLU A 429 22.97 -23.04 -17.69
C GLU A 429 22.49 -23.42 -19.10
N GLY A 430 22.31 -22.41 -19.96
CA GLY A 430 21.73 -22.57 -21.30
C GLY A 430 20.22 -22.32 -21.35
N GLY A 431 19.57 -22.21 -20.18
CA GLY A 431 18.15 -21.88 -20.08
C GLY A 431 17.86 -20.39 -20.25
N SER A 432 16.56 -20.10 -20.41
CA SER A 432 16.03 -18.75 -20.53
C SER A 432 14.68 -18.60 -19.85
N PHE A 433 14.35 -17.38 -19.45
CA PHE A 433 13.06 -16.96 -18.94
C PHE A 433 12.58 -15.75 -19.73
N SER A 434 11.28 -15.69 -20.03
CA SER A 434 10.65 -14.52 -20.63
C SER A 434 9.60 -13.99 -19.65
N GLY A 435 9.58 -12.68 -19.46
CA GLY A 435 8.62 -12.02 -18.59
C GLY A 435 8.27 -10.64 -19.13
N SER A 436 7.53 -9.89 -18.33
CA SER A 436 7.21 -8.50 -18.61
C SER A 436 7.25 -7.68 -17.33
N ILE A 437 7.64 -6.40 -17.44
CA ILE A 437 7.73 -5.47 -16.32
C ILE A 437 7.08 -4.15 -16.77
N PRO A 438 6.04 -3.64 -16.10
CA PRO A 438 5.45 -2.32 -16.40
C PRO A 438 6.45 -1.18 -16.40
N ASP A 439 6.10 -0.05 -17.02
CA ASP A 439 6.89 1.18 -16.85
C ASP A 439 6.70 1.72 -15.42
N ASN A 440 7.26 2.89 -15.10
CA ASN A 440 7.01 3.65 -13.88
C ASN A 440 7.41 2.98 -12.55
N TYR A 441 8.56 2.28 -12.55
CA TYR A 441 9.14 1.63 -11.37
C TYR A 441 8.34 0.43 -10.87
N SER A 442 8.61 -0.71 -11.51
CA SER A 442 8.19 -2.06 -11.10
C SER A 442 9.40 -3.01 -11.20
N LEU A 443 9.25 -4.23 -10.68
CA LEU A 443 10.34 -5.20 -10.58
C LEU A 443 9.92 -6.60 -11.00
N ASN A 444 10.90 -7.42 -11.40
CA ASN A 444 10.80 -8.87 -11.45
C ASN A 444 12.04 -9.51 -10.84
N TRP A 445 11.85 -10.71 -10.27
CA TRP A 445 12.93 -11.56 -9.82
C TRP A 445 12.98 -12.86 -10.61
N VAL A 446 14.17 -13.20 -11.12
CA VAL A 446 14.39 -14.48 -11.78
C VAL A 446 15.48 -15.25 -11.04
N VAL A 447 15.15 -16.41 -10.47
CA VAL A 447 16.14 -17.32 -9.89
C VAL A 447 17.04 -17.83 -11.02
N ILE A 448 18.35 -17.80 -10.81
CA ILE A 448 19.35 -18.23 -11.79
C ILE A 448 20.29 -19.28 -11.17
N PRO A 449 21.02 -20.08 -11.96
CA PRO A 449 21.85 -21.16 -11.43
C PRO A 449 22.88 -20.66 -10.40
N GLU A 450 22.97 -21.31 -9.25
CA GLU A 450 23.79 -20.85 -8.11
C GLU A 450 25.29 -21.01 -8.32
N THR A 451 25.69 -21.88 -9.25
CA THR A 451 27.09 -22.18 -9.53
C THR A 451 27.49 -21.64 -10.90
N GLY A 452 28.44 -20.71 -10.91
CA GLY A 452 29.05 -20.17 -12.13
C GLY A 452 30.47 -20.68 -12.38
N PRO A 453 31.13 -20.22 -13.46
CA PRO A 453 30.74 -19.07 -14.27
C PRO A 453 29.88 -19.46 -15.48
N TYR A 454 28.81 -18.71 -15.71
CA TYR A 454 28.07 -18.59 -16.96
C TYR A 454 27.88 -17.09 -17.27
N ARG A 455 27.36 -16.75 -18.44
CA ARG A 455 26.99 -15.37 -18.84
C ARG A 455 25.48 -15.23 -18.73
N VAL A 456 25.04 -14.13 -18.13
CA VAL A 456 23.62 -13.74 -18.13
C VAL A 456 23.43 -12.61 -19.12
N THR A 457 22.41 -12.73 -19.96
CA THR A 457 22.02 -11.70 -20.95
C THR A 457 20.58 -11.30 -20.68
N LEU A 458 20.36 -10.00 -20.47
CA LEU A 458 19.03 -9.39 -20.42
C LEU A 458 18.78 -8.68 -21.75
N THR A 459 17.65 -8.99 -22.38
CA THR A 459 17.20 -8.41 -23.65
C THR A 459 15.82 -7.81 -23.44
N ASN A 460 15.65 -6.54 -23.78
CA ASN A 460 14.33 -5.92 -23.86
C ASN A 460 13.73 -6.25 -25.23
N THR A 461 12.64 -7.01 -25.26
CA THR A 461 11.97 -7.45 -26.49
C THR A 461 10.77 -6.57 -26.84
N SER A 462 10.49 -5.54 -26.02
CA SER A 462 9.45 -4.55 -26.24
C SER A 462 9.95 -3.36 -27.06
N THR A 463 9.01 -2.48 -27.41
CA THR A 463 9.23 -1.22 -28.15
C THR A 463 9.50 -0.02 -27.25
N GLY A 464 9.54 -0.20 -25.93
CA GLY A 464 9.82 0.84 -24.94
C GLY A 464 10.43 0.25 -23.66
N GLY A 465 10.45 1.03 -22.58
CA GLY A 465 11.04 0.64 -21.31
C GLY A 465 12.54 0.94 -21.19
N ALA A 466 13.03 0.90 -19.96
CA ALA A 466 14.42 1.11 -19.59
C ALA A 466 14.80 0.11 -18.50
N LEU A 467 15.19 -1.10 -18.90
CA LEU A 467 15.36 -2.22 -17.97
C LEU A 467 16.75 -2.20 -17.33
N LYS A 468 16.81 -2.14 -16.01
CA LYS A 468 18.04 -2.26 -15.22
C LYS A 468 18.11 -3.64 -14.59
N GLY A 469 19.21 -4.36 -14.80
CA GLY A 469 19.42 -5.69 -14.22
C GLY A 469 20.65 -5.75 -13.33
N SER A 470 20.57 -6.53 -12.25
CA SER A 470 21.70 -6.91 -11.39
C SER A 470 21.69 -8.41 -11.09
N LEU A 471 22.88 -9.02 -11.07
CA LEU A 471 23.07 -10.39 -10.63
C LEU A 471 23.44 -10.39 -9.15
N ILE A 472 22.62 -11.04 -8.33
CA ILE A 472 22.80 -11.11 -6.89
C ILE A 472 23.18 -12.54 -6.51
N CYS A 473 24.21 -12.67 -5.68
CA CYS A 473 24.66 -13.92 -5.11
C CYS A 473 24.68 -13.76 -3.60
N ASP A 474 23.76 -14.45 -2.92
CA ASP A 474 23.84 -14.60 -1.48
C ASP A 474 24.91 -15.63 -1.14
N THR A 475 25.88 -15.25 -0.34
CA THR A 475 26.98 -16.13 0.10
C THR A 475 26.67 -16.84 1.41
N GLY A 476 25.51 -16.58 2.02
CA GLY A 476 25.16 -16.97 3.39
C GLY A 476 25.82 -16.09 4.46
N ARG A 477 26.72 -15.19 4.06
CA ARG A 477 27.41 -14.25 4.95
C ARG A 477 27.31 -12.79 4.50
N GLY A 478 26.61 -12.55 3.39
CA GLY A 478 26.52 -11.26 2.73
C GLY A 478 26.12 -11.39 1.26
N LEU A 479 25.63 -10.29 0.69
CA LEU A 479 25.25 -10.23 -0.72
C LEU A 479 26.40 -9.73 -1.58
N ARG A 480 26.67 -10.44 -2.67
CA ARG A 480 27.49 -9.94 -3.77
C ARG A 480 26.56 -9.45 -4.87
N VAL A 481 26.55 -8.16 -5.10
CA VAL A 481 25.75 -7.50 -6.13
C VAL A 481 26.63 -7.15 -7.33
N ARG A 482 26.18 -7.49 -8.53
CA ARG A 482 26.87 -7.08 -9.76
C ARG A 482 25.87 -6.66 -10.83
N ALA A 483 25.80 -5.35 -11.05
CA ALA A 483 25.02 -4.76 -12.12
C ALA A 483 25.41 -5.31 -13.50
N LEU A 484 24.42 -5.43 -14.37
CA LEU A 484 24.62 -5.55 -15.80
C LEU A 484 25.25 -4.26 -16.35
N ARG A 485 25.81 -4.31 -17.56
CA ARG A 485 26.70 -3.24 -18.05
C ARG A 485 25.98 -1.95 -18.43
N ALA A 486 24.69 -2.04 -18.70
CA ALA A 486 23.88 -0.93 -19.19
C ALA A 486 22.42 -1.15 -18.78
N VAL A 487 21.67 -0.05 -18.70
CA VAL A 487 20.21 -0.08 -18.76
C VAL A 487 19.82 -0.42 -20.20
N VAL A 488 18.82 -1.27 -20.38
CA VAL A 488 18.44 -1.87 -21.66
C VAL A 488 17.21 -1.15 -22.22
N GLY A 489 17.42 -0.35 -23.27
CA GLY A 489 16.34 0.26 -24.02
C GLY A 489 15.64 -0.72 -24.97
N ALA A 490 14.65 -0.23 -25.71
CA ALA A 490 13.85 -1.04 -26.64
C ALA A 490 14.71 -1.80 -27.67
N GLY A 491 14.52 -3.12 -27.76
CA GLY A 491 15.26 -4.00 -28.69
C GLY A 491 16.74 -4.20 -28.35
N GLU A 492 17.25 -3.60 -27.28
CA GLU A 492 18.65 -3.72 -26.87
C GLU A 492 18.88 -4.94 -25.97
N SER A 493 20.15 -5.26 -25.74
CA SER A 493 20.55 -6.27 -24.76
C SER A 493 21.84 -5.89 -24.05
N THR A 494 22.01 -6.44 -22.85
CA THR A 494 23.23 -6.30 -22.06
C THR A 494 23.59 -7.64 -21.44
N SER A 495 24.88 -7.87 -21.17
CA SER A 495 25.31 -9.12 -20.52
C SER A 495 26.42 -8.92 -19.50
N ARG A 496 26.46 -9.85 -18.53
CA ARG A 496 27.50 -9.88 -17.51
C ARG A 496 27.92 -11.31 -17.17
N ARG A 497 29.20 -11.43 -16.81
CA ARG A 497 29.80 -12.56 -16.08
C ARG A 497 28.87 -12.97 -14.92
N MET A 498 28.53 -14.21 -14.63
CA MET A 498 28.07 -14.61 -13.28
C MET A 498 29.29 -14.69 -12.33
N PHE A 499 29.06 -14.81 -11.02
CA PHE A 499 30.14 -14.95 -10.05
C PHE A 499 30.81 -16.32 -10.26
N ARG A 500 32.11 -16.40 -9.99
CA ARG A 500 32.77 -17.71 -9.87
C ARG A 500 32.48 -18.29 -8.49
N GLY A 501 32.30 -19.60 -8.43
CA GLY A 501 31.95 -20.31 -7.20
C GLY A 501 30.44 -20.53 -7.08
N THR A 502 30.03 -20.91 -5.87
CA THR A 502 28.65 -21.29 -5.52
C THR A 502 28.04 -20.23 -4.59
N CYS A 503 26.81 -19.84 -4.88
CA CYS A 503 25.96 -19.02 -4.02
C CYS A 503 25.04 -19.93 -3.19
N VAL A 504 24.58 -19.47 -2.02
CA VAL A 504 23.47 -20.10 -1.29
C VAL A 504 22.17 -19.91 -2.06
N SER A 505 22.00 -18.74 -2.67
CA SER A 505 20.95 -18.47 -3.64
C SER A 505 21.44 -17.42 -4.64
N ALA A 506 20.94 -17.49 -5.87
CA ALA A 506 21.30 -16.53 -6.91
C ALA A 506 20.05 -16.05 -7.65
N VAL A 507 19.92 -14.72 -7.75
CA VAL A 507 18.76 -14.06 -8.35
C VAL A 507 19.23 -12.97 -9.30
N ALA A 508 18.65 -12.92 -10.50
CA ALA A 508 18.68 -11.74 -11.33
C ALA A 508 17.52 -10.83 -10.93
N VAL A 509 17.86 -9.65 -10.39
CA VAL A 509 16.90 -8.60 -10.06
C VAL A 509 16.80 -7.66 -11.24
N ILE A 510 15.59 -7.46 -11.76
CA ILE A 510 15.33 -6.64 -12.93
C ILE A 510 14.28 -5.61 -12.54
N THR A 511 14.52 -4.34 -12.84
CA THR A 511 13.54 -3.26 -12.65
C THR A 511 13.37 -2.48 -13.93
N ASN A 512 12.19 -1.93 -14.16
CA ASN A 512 11.97 -0.97 -15.24
C ASN A 512 11.95 0.45 -14.69
N GLN A 513 12.98 1.22 -15.05
CA GLN A 513 13.14 2.61 -14.61
C GLN A 513 12.68 3.63 -15.66
N ALA A 514 11.92 3.20 -16.67
CA ALA A 514 11.28 4.13 -17.58
C ALA A 514 10.19 4.87 -16.82
N GLN A 515 10.19 6.20 -16.87
CA GLN A 515 9.16 7.04 -16.28
C GLN A 515 8.44 7.78 -17.41
N THR A 516 7.13 7.59 -17.54
CA THR A 516 6.35 8.15 -18.66
C THR A 516 5.81 9.55 -18.37
N ALA A 517 5.62 9.90 -17.09
CA ALA A 517 5.22 11.23 -16.62
C ALA A 517 5.61 11.44 -15.13
N PRO A 518 5.47 12.66 -14.56
CA PRO A 518 5.57 12.91 -13.11
C PRO A 518 4.56 12.10 -12.28
N ASN A 519 3.28 12.16 -12.67
CA ASN A 519 2.20 11.27 -12.23
C ASN A 519 1.59 10.61 -13.49
N PRO A 520 1.97 9.36 -13.81
CA PRO A 520 1.52 8.70 -15.03
C PRO A 520 0.08 8.16 -14.87
N PRO A 521 -0.86 8.50 -15.77
CA PRO A 521 -2.24 8.03 -15.70
C PRO A 521 -2.44 6.62 -16.27
N SER A 522 -1.37 6.02 -16.79
CA SER A 522 -1.36 4.62 -17.21
C SER A 522 0.07 4.07 -17.30
N SER A 523 0.17 2.74 -17.21
CA SER A 523 1.41 1.99 -17.36
C SER A 523 1.37 0.97 -18.50
N VAL A 524 2.54 0.70 -19.10
CA VAL A 524 2.69 -0.23 -20.21
C VAL A 524 3.66 -1.35 -19.85
N SER A 525 3.16 -2.58 -19.85
CA SER A 525 3.98 -3.77 -19.62
C SER A 525 5.02 -4.01 -20.72
N ARG A 526 6.30 -4.10 -20.34
CA ARG A 526 7.45 -4.26 -21.26
C ARG A 526 8.01 -5.67 -21.21
N ALA A 527 7.81 -6.42 -22.29
CA ALA A 527 8.36 -7.76 -22.46
C ALA A 527 9.90 -7.75 -22.48
N TYR A 528 10.49 -8.76 -21.85
CA TYR A 528 11.93 -9.02 -21.85
C TYR A 528 12.23 -10.51 -21.88
N ALA A 529 13.47 -10.83 -22.22
CA ALA A 529 14.04 -12.18 -22.09
C ALA A 529 15.33 -12.12 -21.28
N LEU A 530 15.49 -13.06 -20.34
CA LEU A 530 16.72 -13.30 -19.61
C LEU A 530 17.26 -14.68 -20.00
N SER A 531 18.52 -14.78 -20.39
CA SER A 531 19.13 -16.06 -20.77
C SER A 531 20.50 -16.27 -20.13
N THR A 532 20.86 -17.54 -19.97
CA THR A 532 22.18 -17.96 -19.48
C THR A 532 22.93 -18.71 -20.57
N THR A 533 24.24 -18.48 -20.72
CA THR A 533 25.09 -19.17 -21.69
C THR A 533 26.49 -19.46 -21.15
N ALA A 534 27.14 -20.49 -21.69
CA ALA A 534 28.54 -20.79 -21.38
C ALA A 534 29.49 -19.62 -21.71
N VAL A 535 30.64 -19.55 -21.02
CA VAL A 535 31.55 -18.37 -21.04
C VAL A 535 32.95 -18.60 -21.55
#